data_AF-A0A6J4Q3S1-F1
#
_entry.id   AF-A0A6J4Q3S1-F1
#
_cell.length_a   1.000
_cell.length_b   1.000
_cell.length_c   1.000
_cell.angle_alpha   90.00
_cell.angle_beta   90.00
_cell.angle_gamma   90.00
#
_symmetry.space_group_name_H-M   'P 1'
#
loop_
_entity.id
_entity.type
_entity.pdbx_description
1 polymer ?
#
loop_
_entity_poly.entity_id
_entity_poly.type
_entity_poly.pdbx_seq_one_letter_code
_entity_poly.pdbx_strand_id
1 'polypeptide(L)'
;MPLDVRYRHEHDHVVVTYSGPASIDEFLAVTQEVGADSVAWSASLVLVDLRGTTTPYTFTEQLRIGEAVARNFAHLRRVAAVVQPERITRVGVKVANKMGTSTGVFETEEQALGWLRER
;
A
#
# COMPACT_ATOMS: atom_id res chain seq x y z
N MET A 1 -20.74 3.30 -0.97
CA MET A 1 -19.88 3.16 -2.16
C MET A 1 -18.92 2.02 -1.85
N PRO A 2 -18.74 1.03 -2.73
CA PRO A 2 -17.76 -0.04 -2.52
C PRO A 2 -16.33 0.51 -2.59
N LEU A 3 -15.35 -0.29 -2.17
CA LEU A 3 -13.94 0.06 -2.37
C LEU A 3 -13.65 0.18 -3.88
N ASP A 4 -13.08 1.31 -4.29
CA ASP A 4 -12.63 1.58 -5.66
C ASP A 4 -11.10 1.64 -5.70
N VAL A 5 -10.50 0.98 -6.69
CA VAL A 5 -9.05 0.96 -6.93
C VAL A 5 -8.73 1.46 -8.32
N ARG A 6 -7.77 2.39 -8.40
CA ARG A 6 -7.29 2.96 -9.66
C ARG A 6 -5.79 2.86 -9.77
N TYR A 7 -5.33 2.62 -10.99
CA TYR A 7 -3.92 2.56 -11.33
C TYR A 7 -3.51 3.77 -12.17
N ARG A 8 -2.37 4.37 -11.83
CA ARG A 8 -1.68 5.32 -12.68
C ARG A 8 -0.25 4.83 -12.86
N HIS A 9 0.09 4.44 -14.09
CA HIS A 9 1.42 3.96 -14.44
C HIS A 9 2.30 5.16 -14.79
N GLU A 10 3.33 5.37 -13.99
CA GLU A 10 4.37 6.37 -14.24
C GLU A 10 5.60 5.66 -14.83
N HIS A 11 6.61 6.45 -15.24
CA HIS A 11 7.82 5.89 -15.84
C HIS A 11 8.61 4.96 -14.90
N ASP A 12 8.70 5.31 -13.61
CA ASP A 12 9.55 4.64 -12.61
C ASP A 12 8.77 3.93 -11.49
N HIS A 13 7.46 4.15 -11.38
CA HIS A 13 6.60 3.58 -10.35
C HIS A 13 5.15 3.45 -10.82
N VAL A 14 4.34 2.72 -10.05
CA VAL A 14 2.87 2.69 -10.22
C VAL A 14 2.23 3.33 -9.00
N VAL A 15 1.22 4.17 -9.22
CA VAL A 15 0.36 4.70 -8.15
C VAL A 15 -0.93 3.90 -8.12
N VAL A 16 -1.25 3.34 -6.96
CA VAL A 16 -2.47 2.61 -6.67
C VAL A 16 -3.30 3.42 -5.70
N THR A 17 -4.44 3.95 -6.12
CA THR A 17 -5.32 4.75 -5.28
C THR A 17 -6.49 3.92 -4.81
N TYR A 18 -6.65 3.79 -3.49
CA TYR A 18 -7.79 3.16 -2.83
C TYR A 18 -8.76 4.24 -2.34
N SER A 19 -10.05 4.10 -2.64
CA SER A 19 -11.05 5.06 -2.18
C SER A 19 -12.38 4.41 -1.78
N GLY A 20 -13.02 4.96 -0.75
CA GLY A 20 -14.27 4.45 -0.19
C GLY A 20 -14.09 3.65 1.10
N PRO A 21 -15.21 3.24 1.74
CA PRO A 21 -15.19 2.30 2.84
C PRO A 21 -14.83 0.90 2.33
N ALA A 22 -14.02 0.19 3.10
CA ALA A 22 -13.74 -1.22 2.87
C ALA A 22 -13.75 -1.97 4.19
N SER A 23 -14.36 -3.17 4.21
CA SER A 23 -14.09 -4.12 5.30
C SER A 23 -12.64 -4.59 5.23
N ILE A 24 -12.13 -5.21 6.30
CA ILE A 24 -10.78 -5.80 6.24
C ILE A 24 -10.71 -6.88 5.16
N ASP A 25 -11.71 -7.75 5.02
CA ASP A 25 -11.65 -8.86 4.07
C ASP A 25 -11.72 -8.36 2.61
N GLU A 26 -12.53 -7.33 2.34
CA GLU A 26 -12.56 -6.64 1.04
C GLU A 26 -11.21 -6.00 0.72
N PHE A 27 -10.61 -5.29 1.68
CA PHE A 27 -9.29 -4.66 1.49
C PHE A 27 -8.21 -5.70 1.20
N LEU A 28 -8.22 -6.84 1.91
CA LEU A 28 -7.26 -7.92 1.72
C LEU A 28 -7.44 -8.62 0.36
N ALA A 29 -8.68 -8.86 -0.07
CA ALA A 29 -8.99 -9.45 -1.38
C ALA A 29 -8.48 -8.54 -2.51
N VAL A 30 -8.79 -7.24 -2.43
CA VAL A 30 -8.33 -6.27 -3.43
C VAL A 30 -6.80 -6.11 -3.41
N THR A 31 -6.16 -6.13 -2.23
CA THR A 31 -4.68 -6.11 -2.14
C THR A 31 -4.06 -7.33 -2.81
N GLN A 32 -4.70 -8.50 -2.72
CA GLN A 32 -4.25 -9.69 -3.41
C GLN A 32 -4.37 -9.56 -4.94
N GLU A 33 -5.48 -8.99 -5.43
CA GLU A 33 -5.67 -8.71 -6.86
C GLU A 33 -4.61 -7.73 -7.38
N VAL A 34 -4.37 -6.62 -6.67
CA VAL A 34 -3.31 -5.66 -7.02
C VAL A 34 -1.94 -6.32 -7.04
N GLY A 35 -1.65 -7.22 -6.09
CA GLY A 35 -0.40 -7.98 -6.06
C GLY A 35 -0.23 -8.95 -7.23
N ALA A 36 -1.31 -9.54 -7.71
CA ALA A 36 -1.28 -10.38 -8.91
C ALA A 36 -1.04 -9.54 -10.16
N ASP A 37 -1.74 -8.40 -10.28
CA ASP A 37 -1.55 -7.44 -11.38
C ASP A 37 -0.12 -6.90 -11.43
N SER A 38 0.48 -6.65 -10.25
CA SER A 38 1.80 -6.02 -10.15
C SER A 38 2.95 -6.87 -10.66
N VAL A 39 2.76 -8.18 -10.78
CA VAL A 39 3.77 -9.07 -11.39
C VAL A 39 4.03 -8.71 -12.86
N ALA A 40 3.03 -8.17 -13.55
CA ALA A 40 3.14 -7.78 -14.96
C ALA A 40 3.62 -6.33 -15.15
N TRP A 41 3.82 -5.56 -14.07
CA TRP A 41 4.24 -4.17 -14.18
C TRP A 41 5.72 -4.06 -14.55
N SER A 42 6.05 -3.10 -15.42
CA SER A 42 7.45 -2.80 -15.76
C SER A 42 8.19 -2.10 -14.61
N ALA A 43 7.47 -1.39 -13.75
CA ALA A 43 8.04 -0.73 -12.58
C ALA A 43 8.00 -1.64 -11.35
N SER A 44 9.08 -1.63 -10.57
CA SER A 44 9.20 -2.38 -9.30
C SER A 44 8.97 -1.51 -8.06
N LEU A 45 8.49 -0.28 -8.25
CA LEU A 45 8.16 0.68 -7.20
C LEU A 45 6.67 0.92 -7.21
N VAL A 46 6.04 0.92 -6.03
CA VAL A 46 4.62 1.26 -5.92
C VAL A 46 4.37 2.28 -4.83
N LEU A 47 3.50 3.24 -5.13
CA LEU A 47 2.89 4.14 -4.18
C LEU A 47 1.42 3.74 -4.00
N VAL A 48 1.01 3.45 -2.78
CA VAL A 48 -0.35 3.10 -2.40
C VAL A 48 -0.98 4.31 -1.71
N ASP A 49 -1.89 5.01 -2.39
CA ASP A 49 -2.63 6.13 -1.80
C ASP A 49 -3.90 5.61 -1.12
N LEU A 50 -3.89 5.65 0.20
CA LEU A 50 -4.97 5.22 1.08
C LEU A 50 -5.76 6.40 1.64
N ARG A 51 -5.46 7.65 1.25
CA ARG A 51 -6.13 8.84 1.82
C ARG A 51 -7.62 8.89 1.51
N GLY A 52 -8.05 8.21 0.44
CA GLY A 52 -9.46 8.06 0.07
C GLY A 52 -10.20 6.95 0.84
N THR A 53 -9.49 6.09 1.57
CA THR A 53 -10.11 5.04 2.38
C THR A 53 -10.73 5.63 3.64
N THR A 54 -11.97 5.29 3.96
CA THR A 54 -12.67 5.90 5.11
C THR A 54 -12.72 5.02 6.35
N THR A 55 -12.52 3.70 6.20
CA THR A 55 -12.58 2.75 7.31
C THR A 55 -11.36 2.88 8.24
N PRO A 56 -11.55 3.08 9.56
CA PRO A 56 -10.48 2.92 10.53
C PRO A 56 -10.24 1.43 10.79
N TYR A 57 -9.01 0.96 10.56
CA TYR A 57 -8.62 -0.42 10.88
C TYR A 57 -8.07 -0.51 12.30
N THR A 58 -8.52 -1.51 13.03
CA THR A 58 -8.02 -1.88 14.36
C THR A 58 -6.55 -2.31 14.30
N PHE A 59 -5.89 -2.37 15.46
CA PHE A 59 -4.52 -2.86 15.56
C PHE A 59 -4.34 -4.24 14.91
N THR A 60 -5.22 -5.20 15.21
CA THR A 60 -5.16 -6.56 14.66
C THR A 60 -5.34 -6.57 13.15
N GLU A 61 -6.22 -5.75 12.62
CA GLU A 61 -6.42 -5.62 11.18
C GLU A 61 -5.19 -5.00 10.50
N GLN A 62 -4.53 -4.03 11.14
CA GLN A 62 -3.28 -3.47 10.62
C GLN A 62 -2.14 -4.50 10.57
N LEU A 63 -2.10 -5.45 11.51
CA LEU A 63 -1.18 -6.60 11.42
C LEU A 63 -1.48 -7.44 10.18
N ARG A 64 -2.76 -7.80 9.97
CA ARG A 64 -3.21 -8.57 8.80
C ARG A 64 -2.88 -7.86 7.48
N ILE A 65 -3.08 -6.53 7.43
CA ILE A 65 -2.71 -5.69 6.28
C ILE A 65 -1.21 -5.77 6.02
N GLY A 66 -0.39 -5.63 7.06
CA GLY A 66 1.08 -5.72 6.93
C GLY A 66 1.54 -7.06 6.38
N GLU A 67 0.95 -8.17 6.84
CA GLU A 67 1.25 -9.50 6.29
C GLU A 67 0.80 -9.65 4.83
N ALA A 68 -0.36 -9.10 4.47
CA ALA A 68 -0.86 -9.17 3.10
C ALA A 68 -0.01 -8.34 2.14
N VAL A 69 0.41 -7.14 2.54
CA VAL A 69 1.39 -6.33 1.81
C VAL A 69 2.67 -7.14 1.61
N ALA A 70 3.19 -7.77 2.68
CA ALA A 70 4.41 -8.56 2.57
C ALA A 70 4.30 -9.72 1.58
N ARG A 71 3.20 -10.48 1.65
CA ARG A 71 3.00 -11.67 0.82
C ARG A 71 2.79 -11.29 -0.65
N ASN A 72 1.96 -10.30 -0.91
CA ASN A 72 1.53 -9.96 -2.26
C ASN A 72 2.53 -9.08 -3.02
N PHE A 73 3.32 -8.27 -2.29
CA PHE A 73 4.27 -7.33 -2.89
C PHE A 73 5.74 -7.67 -2.66
N ALA A 74 6.06 -8.90 -2.22
CA ALA A 74 7.45 -9.35 -2.00
C ALA A 74 8.35 -9.22 -3.25
N HIS A 75 7.77 -9.22 -4.44
CA HIS A 75 8.50 -9.07 -5.71
C HIS A 75 8.82 -7.60 -6.05
N LEU A 76 8.17 -6.64 -5.39
CA LEU A 76 8.42 -5.22 -5.60
C LEU A 76 9.64 -4.78 -4.79
N ARG A 77 10.42 -3.86 -5.35
CA ARG A 77 11.62 -3.31 -4.69
C ARG A 77 11.24 -2.50 -3.46
N ARG A 78 10.23 -1.64 -3.58
CA ARG A 78 9.75 -0.77 -2.49
C ARG A 78 8.24 -0.47 -2.62
N VAL A 79 7.56 -0.38 -1.48
CA VAL A 79 6.14 -0.05 -1.35
C VAL A 79 6.00 1.15 -0.43
N ALA A 80 5.50 2.28 -0.93
CA ALA A 80 5.19 3.45 -0.10
C ALA A 80 3.68 3.56 0.09
N ALA A 81 3.21 3.67 1.33
CA ALA A 81 1.81 3.94 1.63
C ALA A 81 1.62 5.42 2.01
N VAL A 82 0.69 6.11 1.37
CA VAL A 82 0.27 7.47 1.75
C VAL A 82 -1.06 7.37 2.47
N VAL A 83 -1.13 7.88 3.69
CA VAL A 83 -2.34 7.87 4.53
C VAL A 83 -2.66 9.27 5.03
N GLN A 84 -3.87 9.47 5.56
CA GLN A 84 -4.19 10.69 6.30
C GLN A 84 -3.27 10.79 7.54
N PRO A 85 -2.77 11.98 7.92
CA PRO A 85 -1.82 12.14 9.03
C PRO A 85 -2.28 11.49 10.35
N GLU A 86 -3.56 11.64 10.67
CA GLU A 86 -4.21 11.07 11.86
C GLU A 86 -4.29 9.53 11.84
N ARG A 87 -3.98 8.89 10.72
CA ARG A 87 -4.04 7.43 10.52
C ARG A 87 -2.65 6.77 10.46
N ILE A 88 -1.57 7.50 10.70
CA ILE A 88 -0.23 6.92 10.75
C ILE A 88 -0.04 6.13 12.04
N THR A 89 -0.09 4.80 11.93
CA THR A 89 0.18 3.90 13.06
C THR A 89 1.51 3.15 12.96
N ARG A 90 2.10 3.07 11.76
CA ARG A 90 3.32 2.29 11.43
C ARG A 90 3.25 0.79 11.75
N VAL A 91 2.11 0.26 12.21
CA VAL A 91 1.95 -1.15 12.63
C VAL A 91 2.10 -2.09 11.43
N GLY A 92 1.29 -1.89 10.38
CA GLY A 92 1.37 -2.72 9.18
C GLY A 92 2.74 -2.65 8.49
N VAL A 93 3.35 -1.46 8.45
CA VAL A 93 4.70 -1.24 7.90
C VAL A 93 5.77 -2.03 8.65
N LYS A 94 5.71 -2.06 9.99
CA LYS A 94 6.65 -2.86 10.79
C LYS A 94 6.53 -4.35 10.48
N VAL A 95 5.30 -4.85 10.33
CA VAL A 95 5.05 -6.25 9.96
C VAL A 95 5.58 -6.54 8.56
N ALA A 96 5.26 -5.70 7.58
CA ALA A 96 5.68 -5.88 6.20
C ALA A 96 7.22 -5.93 6.04
N ASN A 97 7.92 -5.00 6.70
CA ASN A 97 9.38 -4.97 6.72
C ASN A 97 9.98 -6.18 7.43
N LYS A 98 9.40 -6.63 8.54
CA LYS A 98 9.85 -7.84 9.25
C LYS A 98 9.75 -9.09 8.36
N MET A 99 8.81 -9.10 7.42
CA MET A 99 8.60 -10.18 6.45
C MET A 99 9.34 -9.98 5.12
N GLY A 100 10.20 -8.96 5.02
CA GLY A 100 11.14 -8.79 3.90
C GLY A 100 10.67 -7.84 2.79
N THR A 101 9.49 -7.21 2.90
CA THR A 101 9.06 -6.18 1.94
C THR A 101 9.50 -4.80 2.42
N SER A 102 10.28 -4.08 1.61
CA SER A 102 10.69 -2.72 1.93
C SER A 102 9.47 -1.78 1.84
N THR A 103 8.90 -1.44 2.99
CA THR A 103 7.69 -0.63 3.08
C THR A 103 7.90 0.65 3.88
N GLY A 104 7.38 1.77 3.39
CA GLY A 104 7.29 3.05 4.08
C GLY A 104 5.85 3.54 4.24
N VAL A 105 5.59 4.41 5.22
CA VAL A 105 4.30 5.11 5.38
C VAL A 105 4.55 6.61 5.52
N PHE A 106 3.75 7.41 4.81
CA PHE A 106 3.94 8.84 4.64
C PHE A 106 2.60 9.58 4.70
N GLU A 107 2.66 10.87 5.01
CA GLU A 107 1.50 11.77 5.02
C GLU A 107 1.22 12.35 3.63
N THR A 108 2.28 12.51 2.83
CA THR A 108 2.23 13.17 1.54
C THR A 108 2.81 12.29 0.44
N GLU A 109 2.27 12.47 -0.76
CA GLU A 109 2.77 11.82 -1.98
C GLU A 109 4.22 12.23 -2.27
N GLU A 110 4.58 13.50 -2.03
CA GLU A 110 5.94 14.00 -2.23
C GLU A 110 6.97 13.25 -1.39
N GLN A 111 6.71 13.08 -0.08
CA GLN A 111 7.60 12.32 0.81
C GLN A 111 7.74 10.85 0.38
N ALA A 112 6.61 10.23 0.02
CA ALA A 112 6.59 8.85 -0.45
C ALA A 112 7.41 8.67 -1.73
N LEU A 113 7.26 9.57 -2.70
CA LEU A 113 8.00 9.54 -3.96
C LEU A 113 9.49 9.80 -3.76
N GLY A 114 9.87 10.72 -2.87
CA GLY A 114 11.26 10.93 -2.47
C GLY A 114 11.89 9.63 -1.99
N TRP A 115 11.22 8.97 -1.03
CA TRP A 115 11.70 7.70 -0.47
C TRP A 115 11.72 6.54 -1.47
N LEU A 116 10.76 6.45 -2.40
CA LEU A 116 10.77 5.41 -3.44
C LEU A 116 11.99 5.53 -4.38
N ARG A 117 12.42 6.78 -4.63
CA ARG A 117 13.50 7.12 -5.57
C ARG A 117 14.89 7.12 -4.94
N GLU A 118 15.00 7.18 -3.63
CA GLU A 118 16.27 6.98 -2.93
C GLU A 118 16.88 5.62 -3.33
N ARG A 119 18.17 5.62 -3.66
CA ARG A 119 18.89 4.41 -4.08
C ARG A 119 19.17 3.51 -2.90
#